data_AF-A0A0F2JE35-F1
#
_entry.id   AF-A0A0F2JE35-F1
#
_cell.length_a   1.000
_cell.length_b   1.000
_cell.length_c   1.000
_cell.angle_alpha   90.00
_cell.angle_beta   90.00
_cell.angle_gamma   90.00
#
_symmetry.space_group_name_H-M   'P 1'
#
loop_
_entity.id
_entity.type
_entity.pdbx_description
1 polymer ?
#
loop_
_entity_poly.entity_id
_entity_poly.type
_entity_poly.pdbx_seq_one_letter_code
_entity_poly.pdbx_strand_id
1 'polypeptide(L)'
;MSFAGPVTYKNARQTVEVAKQAPLDRILVETDSPYLTPEPRRGKRNEPTYVVEIVHKIAEIRNVSFEDIAEQTMRNSKTIFKSN
;
A
#
# COMPACT_ATOMS: atom_id res chain seq x y z
N MET A 1 6.40 -2.59 -8.29
CA MET A 1 5.44 -1.47 -8.36
C MET A 1 5.09 -1.06 -6.94
N SER A 2 5.01 0.23 -6.67
CA SER A 2 4.71 0.75 -5.33
C SER A 2 3.31 1.35 -5.29
N PHE A 3 2.61 1.19 -4.17
CA PHE A 3 1.33 1.85 -3.91
C PHE A 3 1.44 2.79 -2.73
N ALA A 4 1.00 4.02 -2.93
CA ALA A 4 0.84 5.04 -1.90
C ALA A 4 -0.64 5.27 -1.55
N GLY A 5 -0.93 6.31 -0.77
CA GLY A 5 -2.29 6.62 -0.31
C GLY A 5 -3.40 6.68 -1.37
N PRO A 6 -3.16 7.03 -2.66
CA PRO A 6 -4.22 7.05 -3.67
C PRO A 6 -4.95 5.72 -3.86
N VAL A 7 -4.34 4.57 -3.53
CA VAL A 7 -5.03 3.26 -3.59
C VAL A 7 -6.25 3.19 -2.67
N THR A 8 -6.29 4.03 -1.64
CA THR A 8 -7.40 4.13 -0.69
C THR A 8 -8.53 5.05 -1.15
N TYR A 9 -8.33 5.82 -2.23
CA TYR A 9 -9.30 6.85 -2.63
C TYR A 9 -10.50 6.22 -3.33
N LYS A 10 -11.71 6.68 -2.97
CA LYS A 10 -12.99 6.17 -3.51
C LYS A 10 -13.09 6.20 -5.04
N ASN A 11 -12.39 7.14 -5.69
CA ASN A 11 -12.43 7.33 -7.13
C ASN A 11 -11.21 6.74 -7.88
N ALA A 12 -10.26 6.10 -7.20
CA ALA A 12 -9.01 5.61 -7.78
C ALA A 12 -9.18 4.24 -8.48
N ARG A 13 -10.14 4.12 -9.40
CA ARG A 13 -10.51 2.86 -10.08
C ARG A 13 -9.30 2.18 -10.73
N GLN A 14 -8.48 2.93 -11.46
CA GLN A 14 -7.31 2.37 -12.13
C GLN A 14 -6.27 1.86 -11.13
N THR A 15 -5.97 2.61 -10.07
CA THR A 15 -5.03 2.20 -9.03
C THR A 15 -5.50 0.92 -8.33
N VAL A 16 -6.80 0.81 -8.06
CA VAL A 16 -7.41 -0.39 -7.47
C VAL A 16 -7.29 -1.60 -8.40
N GLU A 17 -7.58 -1.45 -9.69
CA GLU A 17 -7.43 -2.56 -10.65
C GLU A 17 -5.97 -3.01 -10.78
N VAL A 18 -5.03 -2.07 -10.80
CA VAL A 18 -3.61 -2.38 -10.83
C VAL A 18 -3.17 -3.10 -9.55
N ALA A 19 -3.65 -2.67 -8.37
CA ALA A 19 -3.39 -3.35 -7.11
C ALA A 19 -3.94 -4.79 -7.11
N LYS A 20 -5.12 -4.99 -7.70
CA LYS A 20 -5.77 -6.30 -7.82
C LYS A 20 -4.98 -7.27 -8.70
N GLN A 21 -4.43 -6.79 -9.81
CA GLN A 21 -3.81 -7.64 -10.85
C GLN A 21 -2.29 -7.82 -10.70
N ALA A 22 -1.59 -6.88 -10.05
CA ALA A 22 -0.14 -6.94 -9.95
C ALA A 22 0.34 -8.23 -9.24
N PRO A 23 1.43 -8.87 -9.71
CA PRO A 23 2.05 -9.99 -8.97
C PRO A 23 2.41 -9.57 -7.55
N LEU A 24 1.95 -10.33 -6.55
CA LEU A 24 2.04 -9.93 -5.14
C LEU A 24 3.50 -9.83 -4.66
N ASP A 25 4.37 -10.66 -5.20
CA ASP A 25 5.83 -10.66 -5.01
C ASP A 25 6.55 -9.44 -5.63
N ARG A 26 5.81 -8.58 -6.34
CA ARG A 26 6.33 -7.35 -6.96
C ARG A 26 5.67 -6.08 -6.42
N ILE A 27 4.89 -6.19 -5.35
CA ILE A 27 4.22 -5.06 -4.70
C ILE A 27 5.08 -4.51 -3.57
N LEU A 28 5.28 -3.20 -3.57
CA LEU A 28 5.78 -2.41 -2.44
C LEU A 28 4.66 -1.49 -1.94
N VAL A 29 4.79 -1.04 -0.70
CA VAL A 29 3.91 -0.04 -0.08
C VAL A 29 4.74 1.09 0.49
N GLU A 30 4.25 2.32 0.34
CA GLU A 30 4.89 3.52 0.88
C GLU A 30 3.84 4.58 1.21
N THR A 31 4.22 5.65 1.90
CA THR A 31 3.27 6.75 2.19
C THR A 31 3.43 7.95 1.28
N ASP A 32 4.62 8.18 0.74
CA ASP A 32 5.01 9.47 0.12
C ASP A 32 4.81 10.66 1.09
N SER A 33 5.00 10.43 2.39
CA SER A 33 4.89 11.48 3.40
C SER A 33 5.88 12.62 3.14
N PRO A 34 5.45 13.89 3.21
CA PRO A 34 4.22 14.38 3.84
C PRO A 34 2.97 14.49 2.92
N TYR A 35 3.03 13.97 1.70
CA TYR A 35 1.99 14.08 0.66
C TYR A 35 1.08 12.84 0.60
N LEU A 36 0.06 12.89 -0.26
CA LEU A 36 -0.76 11.73 -0.62
C LEU A 36 -1.40 10.96 0.55
N THR A 37 -1.90 11.69 1.56
CA THR A 37 -2.51 11.10 2.76
C THR A 37 -3.60 10.08 2.39
N PRO A 38 -3.54 8.84 2.92
CA PRO A 38 -4.55 7.81 2.68
C PRO A 38 -5.87 8.14 3.40
N GLU A 39 -6.99 7.58 2.91
CA GLU A 39 -8.23 7.48 3.69
C GLU A 39 -8.01 6.55 4.89
N PRO A 40 -8.66 6.79 6.05
CA PRO A 40 -9.64 7.85 6.35
C PRO A 40 -9.00 9.19 6.81
N ARG A 41 -7.71 9.43 6.54
CA ARG A 41 -6.95 10.57 7.10
C ARG A 41 -6.79 11.74 6.12
N ARG A 42 -7.45 11.70 4.96
CA ARG A 42 -7.37 12.76 3.95
C ARG A 42 -7.66 14.14 4.52
N GLY A 43 -7.00 15.15 3.95
CA GLY A 43 -7.07 16.53 4.42
C GLY A 43 -6.13 16.88 5.58
N LYS A 44 -5.40 15.88 6.12
CA LYS A 44 -4.31 16.08 7.09
C LYS A 44 -2.95 15.83 6.43
N ARG A 45 -1.86 16.28 7.07
CA ARG A 45 -0.48 15.92 6.69
C ARG A 45 -0.32 14.40 6.75
N ASN A 46 0.36 13.81 5.76
CA ASN A 46 0.64 12.39 5.78
C ASN A 46 1.82 12.08 6.72
N GLU A 47 1.78 10.90 7.32
CA GLU A 47 2.80 10.41 8.25
C GLU A 47 3.24 9.00 7.86
N PRO A 48 4.51 8.61 8.07
CA PRO A 48 5.01 7.27 7.74
C PRO A 48 4.18 6.14 8.37
N THR A 49 3.62 6.38 9.55
CA THR A 49 2.78 5.41 10.28
C THR A 49 1.46 5.10 9.55
N TYR A 50 1.03 5.93 8.60
CA TYR A 50 -0.22 5.71 7.85
C TYR A 50 -0.05 4.67 6.74
N VAL A 51 1.14 4.09 6.55
CA VAL A 51 1.37 2.94 5.67
C VAL A 51 0.43 1.77 6.01
N VAL A 52 0.02 1.64 7.27
CA VAL A 52 -0.93 0.61 7.73
C VAL A 52 -2.26 0.66 6.99
N GLU A 53 -2.75 1.87 6.65
CA GLU A 53 -4.02 2.06 5.95
C GLU A 53 -3.92 1.60 4.49
N ILE A 54 -2.74 1.76 3.90
CA ILE A 54 -2.45 1.33 2.53
C ILE A 54 -2.37 -0.19 2.46
N VAL A 55 -1.72 -0.83 3.44
CA VAL A 55 -1.66 -2.29 3.57
C VAL A 55 -3.06 -2.88 3.77
N HIS A 56 -3.87 -2.32 4.68
CA HIS A 56 -5.26 -2.74 4.87
C HIS A 56 -6.07 -2.65 3.59
N LYS A 57 -5.94 -1.55 2.83
CA LYS A 57 -6.67 -1.40 1.58
C LYS A 57 -6.26 -2.42 0.53
N ILE A 58 -4.97 -2.71 0.42
CA ILE A 58 -4.49 -3.74 -0.51
C ILE A 58 -5.02 -5.12 -0.09
N ALA A 59 -5.02 -5.44 1.20
CA ALA A 59 -5.59 -6.69 1.70
C ALA A 59 -7.07 -6.85 1.33
N GLU A 60 -7.86 -5.78 1.50
CA GLU A 60 -9.26 -5.72 1.06
C GLU A 60 -9.41 -5.96 -0.45
N ILE A 61 -8.62 -5.25 -1.27
CA ILE A 61 -8.65 -5.38 -2.74
C ILE A 61 -8.29 -6.79 -3.19
N ARG A 62 -7.36 -7.43 -2.48
CA ARG A 62 -6.82 -8.77 -2.80
C ARG A 62 -7.59 -9.92 -2.16
N ASN A 63 -8.52 -9.63 -1.26
CA ASN A 63 -9.28 -10.61 -0.49
C ASN A 63 -8.37 -11.62 0.24
N VAL A 64 -7.34 -11.09 0.93
CA VAL A 64 -6.41 -11.86 1.77
C VAL A 64 -6.25 -11.15 3.13
N SER A 65 -5.55 -11.77 4.07
CA SER A 65 -5.34 -11.15 5.39
C SER A 65 -4.41 -9.93 5.32
N PHE A 66 -4.52 -9.06 6.32
CA PHE A 66 -3.57 -7.95 6.49
C PHE A 66 -2.15 -8.46 6.67
N GLU A 67 -2.01 -9.52 7.47
CA GLU A 67 -0.76 -10.18 7.81
C GLU A 67 -0.04 -10.71 6.56
N ASP A 68 -0.78 -11.34 5.64
CA ASP A 68 -0.21 -11.86 4.38
C ASP A 68 0.35 -10.73 3.50
N ILE A 69 -0.37 -9.60 3.37
CA ILE A 69 0.12 -8.45 2.60
C ILE A 69 1.31 -7.81 3.31
N ALA A 70 1.24 -7.64 4.64
CA ALA A 70 2.32 -7.05 5.41
C ALA A 70 3.60 -7.88 5.31
N GLU A 71 3.51 -9.19 5.47
CA GLU A 71 4.65 -10.09 5.36
C GLU A 71 5.22 -10.09 3.95
N GLN A 72 4.37 -10.22 2.93
CA GLN A 72 4.84 -10.29 1.54
C GLN A 72 5.46 -8.98 1.09
N THR A 73 4.88 -7.82 1.42
CA THR A 73 5.44 -6.51 1.04
C THR A 73 6.72 -6.19 1.81
N MET A 74 6.84 -6.63 3.07
CA MET A 74 8.10 -6.58 3.83
C MET A 74 9.17 -7.44 3.15
N ARG A 75 8.84 -8.69 2.79
CA ARG A 75 9.74 -9.60 2.09
C ARG A 75 10.23 -8.98 0.77
N ASN A 76 9.32 -8.41 -0.03
CA ASN A 76 9.65 -7.73 -1.27
C ASN A 76 10.60 -6.55 -1.05
N SER A 77 10.34 -5.74 -0.02
CA SER A 77 11.20 -4.61 0.35
C SER A 77 12.62 -5.06 0.69
N LYS A 78 12.76 -6.09 1.55
CA LYS A 78 14.07 -6.67 1.90
C LYS A 78 14.80 -7.21 0.68
N THR A 79 14.11 -7.88 -0.24
CA THR A 79 14.71 -8.39 -1.48
C THR A 79 15.23 -7.27 -2.37
N ILE A 80 14.48 -6.18 -2.52
CA ILE A 80 14.83 -5.07 -3.43
C ILE A 80 15.93 -4.19 -2.83
N PHE A 81 15.79 -3.81 -1.57
CA PHE A 81 16.70 -2.86 -0.91
C PHE A 81 17.85 -3.52 -0.16
N LYS A 82 17.89 -4.87 -0.11
CA LYS A 82 18.90 -5.65 0.62
C LYS A 82 19.01 -5.23 2.10
N SER A 83 17.88 -4.92 2.73
CA SER A 83 17.79 -4.54 4.13
C SER A 83 17.58 -5.78 5.02
N ASN A 84 18.23 -5.78 6.19
CA ASN A 84 18.15 -6.86 7.18
C ASN A 84 16.88 -6.76 8.04
#